data_AF-A0ABD0P777-F1
#
_entry.id   AF-A0ABD0P777-F1
#
_cell.length_a   1.000
_cell.length_b   1.000
_cell.length_c   1.000
_cell.angle_alpha   90.00
_cell.angle_beta   90.00
_cell.angle_gamma   90.00
#
_symmetry.space_group_name_H-M   'P 1'
#
loop_
_entity.id
_entity.type
_entity.pdbx_description
1 polymer ?
#
loop_
_entity_poly.entity_id
_entity_poly.type
_entity_poly.pdbx_seq_one_letter_code
_entity_poly.pdbx_strand_id
1 'polypeptide(L)'
;LDIPDPDEIEYIRQHVEATVNSTVHLYCGSDVPTLFIWVFSRPGTERNEPLAYNYGQGSKLLALASTLGEISLLTNTSTLVIEGVSDEAEGVYTCQALYDMDEPPKVKFYYTQLHLQDEEERSKGSGFPPPSSD
;
A
#
# COMPACT_ATOMS: atom_id res chain seq x y z
N LEU A 1 -13.30 1.21 28.92
CA LEU A 1 -12.77 0.84 27.59
C LEU A 1 -13.98 0.86 26.67
N ASP A 2 -14.24 2.00 26.05
CA ASP A 2 -15.25 2.07 24.99
C ASP A 2 -14.67 1.40 23.76
N ILE A 3 -15.38 0.37 23.30
CA ILE A 3 -15.11 -0.29 22.04
C ILE A 3 -15.82 0.60 21.00
N PRO A 4 -15.12 1.14 19.99
CA PRO A 4 -15.76 1.95 18.95
C PRO A 4 -16.94 1.19 18.37
N ASP A 5 -18.03 1.91 18.07
CA ASP A 5 -19.19 1.31 17.41
C ASP A 5 -18.71 0.63 16.10
N PRO A 6 -19.03 -0.64 15.84
CA PRO A 6 -18.64 -1.30 14.59
C PRO A 6 -19.07 -0.54 13.33
N ASP A 7 -20.07 0.34 13.42
CA ASP A 7 -20.51 1.21 12.33
C ASP A 7 -19.56 2.41 12.06
N GLU A 8 -18.61 2.69 12.96
CA GLU A 8 -17.60 3.76 12.83
C GLU A 8 -16.29 3.30 12.17
N ILE A 9 -16.19 2.01 11.82
CA ILE A 9 -14.99 1.41 11.23
C ILE A 9 -15.24 1.05 9.76
N GLU A 10 -14.55 1.74 8.86
CA GLU A 10 -14.61 1.47 7.42
C GLU A 10 -13.45 0.58 6.97
N TYR A 11 -13.75 -0.49 6.23
CA TYR A 11 -12.76 -1.40 5.66
C TYR A 11 -12.72 -1.25 4.14
N ILE A 12 -11.60 -0.76 3.61
CA ILE A 12 -11.41 -0.45 2.21
C ILE A 12 -10.37 -1.41 1.63
N ARG A 13 -10.71 -2.11 0.56
CA ARG A 13 -9.81 -3.06 -0.12
C ARG A 13 -9.37 -2.49 -1.46
N GLN A 14 -8.08 -2.58 -1.72
CA GLN A 14 -7.43 -2.09 -2.93
C GLN A 14 -6.54 -3.20 -3.49
N HIS A 15 -6.41 -3.22 -4.81
CA HIS A 15 -5.47 -4.09 -5.50
C HIS A 15 -4.58 -3.22 -6.36
N VAL A 16 -3.28 -3.47 -6.28
CA VAL A 16 -2.27 -2.76 -7.06
C VAL A 16 -1.39 -3.80 -7.71
N GLU A 17 -1.13 -3.62 -8.99
CA GLU A 17 -0.21 -4.44 -9.75
C GLU A 17 1.05 -3.62 -10.03
N ALA A 18 2.20 -4.25 -9.86
CA ALA A 18 3.49 -3.61 -10.10
C ALA A 18 4.45 -4.61 -10.78
N THR A 19 5.48 -4.11 -11.44
CA THR A 19 6.60 -4.94 -11.89
C THR A 19 7.79 -4.73 -10.96
N VAL A 20 8.71 -5.70 -10.92
CA VAL A 20 9.99 -5.52 -10.23
C VAL A 20 10.71 -4.27 -10.79
N ASN A 21 11.39 -3.55 -9.90
CA ASN A 21 12.10 -2.30 -10.18
C ASN A 21 11.22 -1.13 -10.65
N SER A 22 9.89 -1.23 -10.51
CA SER A 22 8.96 -0.12 -10.74
C SER A 22 8.82 0.77 -9.50
N THR A 23 7.96 1.79 -9.60
CA THR A 23 7.54 2.62 -8.47
C THR A 23 6.04 2.44 -8.26
N VAL A 24 5.63 2.24 -7.01
CA VAL A 24 4.24 2.04 -6.65
C VAL A 24 3.81 3.04 -5.57
N HIS A 25 2.56 3.50 -5.67
CA HIS A 25 1.93 4.38 -4.69
C HIS A 25 0.78 3.63 -4.02
N LEU A 26 0.88 3.44 -2.71
CA LEU A 26 -0.15 2.79 -1.90
C LEU A 26 -0.90 3.87 -1.12
N TYR A 27 -2.14 4.11 -1.54
CA TYR A 27 -2.96 5.19 -1.01
C TYR A 27 -3.57 4.83 0.34
N CYS A 28 -3.51 5.77 1.29
CA CYS A 28 -4.18 5.66 2.59
C CYS A 28 -5.21 6.80 2.75
N GLY A 29 -6.18 6.80 1.84
CA GLY A 29 -7.20 7.86 1.75
C GLY A 29 -6.76 9.08 0.95
N SER A 30 -7.72 9.96 0.69
CA SER A 30 -7.53 11.25 0.00
C SER A 30 -7.13 12.38 0.95
N ASP A 31 -7.54 12.28 2.21
CA ASP A 31 -7.29 13.28 3.25
C ASP A 31 -6.17 12.83 4.18
N VAL A 32 -5.40 13.78 4.70
CA VAL A 32 -4.35 13.51 5.67
C VAL A 32 -4.99 13.13 7.01
N PRO A 33 -4.82 11.89 7.49
CA PRO A 33 -5.38 11.50 8.77
C PRO A 33 -4.61 12.15 9.93
N THR A 34 -5.30 12.33 11.06
CA THR A 34 -4.70 12.81 12.32
C THR A 34 -3.60 11.87 12.78
N LEU A 35 -3.89 10.56 12.73
CA LEU A 35 -2.92 9.50 13.02
C LEU A 35 -2.96 8.45 11.91
N PHE A 36 -1.81 7.87 11.57
CA PHE A 36 -1.78 6.67 10.75
C PHE A 36 -0.68 5.70 11.14
N ILE A 37 -0.89 4.43 10.79
CA ILE A 37 0.11 3.36 10.87
C ILE A 37 0.07 2.55 9.58
N TRP A 38 1.23 2.32 8.98
CA TRP A 38 1.43 1.37 7.90
C TRP A 38 2.07 0.09 8.40
N VAL A 39 1.51 -1.04 7.99
CA VAL A 39 2.00 -2.39 8.30
C VAL A 39 2.03 -3.22 7.03
N PHE A 40 3.11 -3.96 6.83
CA PHE A 40 3.24 -4.96 5.78
C PHE A 40 3.05 -6.37 6.34
N SER A 41 2.26 -7.18 5.65
CA SER A 41 2.03 -8.59 5.97
C SER A 41 2.54 -9.44 4.81
N ARG A 42 3.57 -10.24 5.08
CA ARG A 42 4.19 -11.10 4.06
C ARG A 42 3.31 -12.33 3.77
N PRO A 43 3.03 -12.65 2.50
CA PRO A 43 2.25 -13.83 2.11
C PRO A 43 2.79 -15.12 2.73
N GLY A 44 1.88 -16.00 3.16
CA GLY A 44 2.25 -17.31 3.73
C GLY A 44 2.88 -17.24 5.13
N THR A 45 2.91 -16.07 5.77
CA THR A 45 3.41 -15.91 7.15
C THR A 45 2.41 -15.14 8.01
N GLU A 46 2.55 -15.26 9.34
CA GLU A 46 1.83 -14.40 10.30
C GLU A 46 2.65 -13.15 10.69
N ARG A 47 3.75 -12.87 9.98
CA ARG A 47 4.63 -11.74 10.29
C ARG A 47 4.02 -10.44 9.79
N ASN A 48 3.88 -9.50 10.71
CA ASN A 48 3.46 -8.12 10.46
C ASN A 48 4.62 -7.18 10.77
N GLU A 49 5.07 -6.45 9.76
CA GLU A 49 6.22 -5.57 9.83
C GLU A 49 5.75 -4.11 9.77
N PRO A 50 5.94 -3.31 10.82
CA PRO A 50 5.55 -1.92 10.80
C PRO A 50 6.49 -1.13 9.88
N LEU A 51 5.92 -0.36 8.96
CA LEU A 51 6.66 0.36 7.92
C LEU A 51 6.81 1.84 8.23
N ALA A 52 5.71 2.47 8.65
CA ALA A 52 5.68 3.89 8.94
C ALA A 52 4.54 4.23 9.89
N TYR A 53 4.64 5.38 10.56
CA TYR A 53 3.54 5.89 11.38
C TYR A 53 3.60 7.41 11.51
N ASN A 54 2.48 8.00 11.86
CA ASN A 54 2.37 9.36 12.36
C ASN A 54 1.39 9.35 13.54
N TYR A 55 1.85 9.81 14.70
CA TYR A 55 1.03 9.95 15.90
C TYR A 55 0.75 11.42 16.25
N GLY A 56 0.63 12.29 15.23
CA GLY A 56 0.35 13.72 15.39
C GLY A 56 1.60 14.60 15.56
N GLN A 57 2.80 14.00 15.55
CA GLN A 57 4.09 14.71 15.70
C GLN A 57 4.94 14.67 14.42
N GLY A 58 4.33 14.28 13.30
CA GLY A 58 5.02 14.08 12.03
C GLY A 58 5.31 12.61 11.74
N SER A 59 5.46 12.32 10.46
CA SER A 59 5.63 10.96 9.96
C SER A 59 7.03 10.41 10.20
N LYS A 60 7.11 9.14 10.57
CA LYS A 60 8.35 8.40 10.78
C LYS A 60 8.34 7.11 9.96
N LEU A 61 9.45 6.86 9.27
CA LEU A 61 9.71 5.61 8.57
C LEU A 61 10.51 4.67 9.47
N LEU A 62 10.21 3.37 9.42
CA LEU A 62 10.92 2.33 10.15
C LEU A 62 11.90 1.60 9.24
N ALA A 63 13.12 1.37 9.72
CA ALA A 63 14.23 0.81 8.95
C ALA A 63 14.12 -0.69 8.65
N LEU A 64 12.96 -1.31 8.90
CA LEU A 64 12.78 -2.77 8.83
C LEU A 64 12.43 -3.27 7.43
N ALA A 65 12.14 -2.38 6.49
CA ALA A 65 11.56 -2.73 5.20
C ALA A 65 12.47 -2.43 4.00
N SER A 66 13.77 -2.37 4.23
CA SER A 66 14.77 -2.18 3.16
C SER A 66 14.76 -3.31 2.12
N THR A 67 14.16 -4.45 2.42
CA THR A 67 14.05 -5.57 1.46
C THR A 67 12.89 -5.42 0.48
N LEU A 68 11.94 -4.51 0.72
CA LEU A 68 10.78 -4.31 -0.17
C LEU A 68 11.09 -3.31 -1.30
N GLY A 69 12.16 -2.52 -1.15
CA GLY A 69 12.54 -1.40 -2.01
C GLY A 69 12.90 -0.17 -1.20
N GLU A 70 13.07 0.98 -1.86
CA GLU A 70 13.25 2.27 -1.19
C GLU A 70 11.87 2.82 -0.80
N ILE A 71 11.55 2.70 0.47
CA ILE A 71 10.26 3.17 1.00
C ILE A 71 10.36 4.62 1.43
N SER A 72 9.35 5.41 1.05
CA SER A 72 9.16 6.77 1.53
C SER A 72 7.68 7.06 1.76
N LEU A 73 7.41 8.21 2.38
CA LEU A 73 6.05 8.76 2.50
C LEU A 73 5.97 10.04 1.69
N LEU A 74 4.94 10.13 0.86
CA LEU A 74 4.70 11.32 0.07
C LEU A 74 4.34 12.49 1.01
N THR A 75 5.01 13.63 0.83
CA THR A 75 4.88 14.81 1.71
C THR A 75 3.44 15.30 1.81
N ASN A 76 3.01 15.68 3.01
CA ASN A 76 1.64 16.13 3.31
C ASN A 76 0.57 15.11 2.92
N THR A 77 0.90 13.82 2.92
CA THR A 77 -0.06 12.73 2.74
C THR A 77 0.29 11.57 3.68
N SER A 78 -0.60 10.57 3.70
CA SER A 78 -0.37 9.24 4.28
C SER A 78 0.02 8.20 3.23
N THR A 79 0.29 8.60 1.98
CA THR A 79 0.59 7.68 0.87
C THR A 79 1.99 7.11 1.01
N LEU A 80 2.10 5.78 1.01
CA LEU A 80 3.37 5.08 0.99
C LEU A 80 3.86 4.95 -0.45
N VAL A 81 5.12 5.25 -0.69
CA VAL A 81 5.78 5.06 -1.98
C VAL A 81 6.86 4.02 -1.82
N ILE A 82 6.91 3.06 -2.74
CA ILE A 82 8.00 2.09 -2.82
C ILE A 82 8.64 2.27 -4.19
N GLU A 83 9.88 2.75 -4.20
CA GLU A 83 10.70 2.86 -5.41
C GLU A 83 11.61 1.63 -5.52
N GLY A 84 11.89 1.19 -6.75
CA GLY A 84 12.71 0.00 -6.97
C GLY A 84 12.10 -1.25 -6.34
N VAL A 85 10.79 -1.46 -6.56
CA VAL A 85 10.01 -2.56 -5.97
C VAL A 85 10.76 -3.90 -6.12
N SER A 86 11.02 -4.57 -5.01
CA SER A 86 11.61 -5.93 -4.99
C SER A 86 10.54 -7.00 -5.15
N ASP A 87 10.96 -8.19 -5.57
CA ASP A 87 10.24 -9.46 -5.48
C ASP A 87 9.66 -9.75 -4.08
N GLU A 88 10.32 -9.30 -3.01
CA GLU A 88 9.81 -9.46 -1.65
C GLU A 88 8.66 -8.50 -1.29
N ALA A 89 8.37 -7.50 -2.13
CA ALA A 89 7.34 -6.51 -1.89
C ALA A 89 5.92 -7.05 -2.09
N GLU A 90 5.75 -8.22 -2.71
CA GLU A 90 4.42 -8.84 -2.85
C GLU A 90 3.80 -9.14 -1.48
N GLY A 91 2.56 -8.68 -1.26
CA GLY A 91 1.86 -8.87 0.00
C GLY A 91 0.76 -7.88 0.28
N VAL A 92 0.33 -7.85 1.55
CA VAL A 92 -0.74 -6.95 2.00
C VAL A 92 -0.13 -5.78 2.77
N TYR A 93 -0.44 -4.58 2.35
CA TYR A 93 -0.11 -3.35 3.03
C TYR A 93 -1.38 -2.80 3.67
N THR A 94 -1.36 -2.70 5.00
CA THR A 94 -2.48 -2.19 5.77
C THR A 94 -2.15 -0.78 6.28
N CYS A 95 -2.95 0.20 5.90
CA CYS A 95 -2.95 1.50 6.54
C CYS A 95 -4.14 1.63 7.49
N GLN A 96 -3.87 1.90 8.75
CA GLN A 96 -4.88 2.30 9.73
C GLN A 96 -4.84 3.81 9.84
N ALA A 97 -5.94 4.47 9.50
CA ALA A 97 -6.06 5.91 9.49
C ALA A 97 -7.16 6.36 10.47
N LEU A 98 -6.78 7.20 11.44
CA LEU A 98 -7.71 7.84 12.36
C LEU A 98 -7.93 9.29 11.93
N TYR A 99 -9.19 9.66 11.74
CA TYR A 99 -9.61 11.02 11.46
C TYR A 99 -10.35 11.56 12.68
N ASP A 100 -9.74 12.57 13.32
CA ASP A 100 -10.38 13.34 14.39
C ASP A 100 -11.29 14.37 13.72
N MET A 101 -12.51 13.95 13.37
CA MET A 101 -13.57 14.84 12.92
C MET A 101 -14.58 14.98 14.07
N ASP A 102 -15.15 16.18 14.21
CA ASP A 102 -16.16 16.49 15.23
C ASP A 102 -17.17 15.33 15.38
N GLU A 103 -17.17 14.73 16.58
CA GLU A 103 -17.53 13.36 16.95
C GLU A 103 -18.60 12.59 16.13
N PRO A 104 -18.46 11.26 15.99
CA PRO A 104 -17.39 10.39 16.54
C PRO A 104 -16.16 10.24 15.61
N PRO A 105 -14.97 9.97 16.19
CA PRO A 105 -13.74 9.79 15.42
C PRO A 105 -13.84 8.58 14.49
N LYS A 106 -13.46 8.78 13.21
CA LYS A 106 -13.60 7.74 12.19
C LYS A 106 -12.29 7.00 11.99
N VAL A 107 -12.35 5.67 12.12
CA VAL A 107 -11.21 4.80 11.80
C VAL A 107 -11.45 4.17 10.44
N LYS A 108 -10.48 4.29 9.55
CA LYS A 108 -10.49 3.61 8.25
C LYS A 108 -9.30 2.68 8.14
N PHE A 109 -9.55 1.47 7.66
CA PHE A 109 -8.54 0.48 7.34
C PHE A 109 -8.45 0.31 5.84
N TYR A 110 -7.31 0.67 5.25
CA TYR A 110 -7.01 0.47 3.84
C TYR A 110 -6.12 -0.76 3.69
N TYR A 111 -6.65 -1.81 3.08
CA TYR A 111 -5.93 -3.05 2.77
C TYR A 111 -5.57 -3.04 1.30
N THR A 112 -4.32 -2.74 0.99
CA THR A 112 -3.80 -2.81 -0.37
C THR A 112 -3.08 -4.13 -0.58
N GLN A 113 -3.63 -4.99 -1.44
CA GLN A 113 -2.93 -6.16 -1.95
C GLN A 113 -2.05 -5.72 -3.11
N LEU A 114 -0.73 -5.85 -2.95
CA LEU A 114 0.24 -5.65 -4.02
C LEU A 114 0.54 -7.00 -4.66
N HIS A 115 0.38 -7.09 -5.97
CA HIS A 115 0.76 -8.25 -6.79
C HIS A 115 1.84 -7.86 -7.79
N LEU A 116 2.83 -8.74 -7.97
CA LEU A 116 3.84 -8.56 -8.98
C LEU A 116 3.40 -9.23 -10.29
N GLN A 117 3.44 -8.48 -11.39
CA GLN A 117 3.18 -9.04 -12.71
C GLN A 117 4.40 -9.81 -13.22
N ASP A 118 4.17 -11.01 -13.74
CA ASP A 118 5.19 -11.79 -14.43
C ASP A 118 5.55 -11.14 -15.78
N GLU A 119 6.84 -11.11 -16.12
CA GLU A 119 7.32 -10.52 -17.38
C GLU A 119 6.79 -11.23 -18.65
N GLU A 120 6.25 -12.45 -18.53
CA GLU A 120 5.78 -13.26 -19.67
C GLU A 120 4.55 -12.67 -20.40
N GLU A 121 3.68 -11.92 -19.72
CA GLU A 121 2.48 -11.33 -20.35
C GLU A 121 2.82 -10.22 -21.36
N ARG A 122 4.01 -9.61 -21.25
CA ARG A 122 4.51 -8.61 -22.21
C ARG A 122 4.87 -9.21 -23.57
N SER A 123 5.25 -10.49 -23.61
CA SER A 123 5.73 -11.16 -24.83
C SER A 123 4.60 -11.65 -25.76
N LYS A 124 3.38 -11.85 -25.24
CA LYS A 124 2.23 -12.35 -26.03
C LYS A 124 1.49 -11.28 -26.84
N GLY A 125 1.75 -9.99 -26.60
CA GLY A 125 1.03 -8.87 -27.20
C GLY A 125 1.55 -8.36 -28.56
N SER A 126 2.70 -8.85 -29.07
CA SER A 126 3.37 -8.26 -30.24
C SER A 126 3.36 -9.13 -31.51
N GLY A 127 2.62 -10.23 -31.52
CA GLY A 127 2.48 -11.10 -32.70
C GLY A 127 1.51 -10.56 -33.76
N PHE A 128 1.84 -9.46 -34.43
CA PHE A 128 1.17 -9.10 -35.70
C PHE A 128 1.66 -10.04 -36.81
N PRO A 129 0.79 -10.81 -37.49
CA PRO A 129 1.19 -11.58 -38.66
C PRO A 129 1.49 -10.63 -39.83
N PRO A 130 2.48 -10.94 -40.69
CA PRO A 130 2.78 -10.12 -41.86
C PRO A 130 1.61 -10.15 -42.86
N PRO A 131 1.41 -9.08 -43.65
CA PRO A 131 0.32 -9.02 -44.62
C PRO A 131 0.54 -10.06 -45.73
N SER A 132 -0.51 -10.83 -46.02
CA SER A 132 -0.57 -11.73 -47.18
C SER A 132 -0.45 -10.93 -48.47
N SER A 133 0.46 -11.33 -49.35
CA SER A 133 0.61 -10.78 -50.70
C SER A 133 -0.28 -11.58 -51.66
N ASP A 134 -1.35 -10.96 -52.16
CA ASP A 134 -2.08 -11.34 -53.38
C ASP A 134 -2.05 -10.16 -54.36
#